data_AF-A0A495R5L2-F1
#
_entry.id   AF-A0A495R5L2-F1
#
_cell.length_a   1.000
_cell.length_b   1.000
_cell.length_c   1.000
_cell.angle_alpha   90.00
_cell.angle_beta   90.00
_cell.angle_gamma   90.00
#
_symmetry.space_group_name_H-M   'P 1'
#
loop_
_entity.id
_entity.type
_entity.pdbx_description
1 polymer ?
#
loop_
_entity_poly.entity_id
_entity_poly.type
_entity_poly.pdbx_seq_one_letter_code
_entity_poly.pdbx_strand_id
1 'polypeptide(L)' 'MEPKYECQHCGRRSRDDAEYCPDCGYAAVEESSPTCDLCLTEMEFVEAAGPWSDDLYKYRCQSCARDWLVPLDVAD' A
#
# COMPACT_ATOMS: atom_id res chain seq x y z
N MET A 1 9.02 17.22 23.85
CA MET A 1 8.86 15.78 23.54
C MET A 1 7.70 15.70 22.56
N GLU A 2 8.01 15.50 21.28
CA GLU A 2 7.10 15.77 20.16
C GLU A 2 6.45 14.46 19.68
N PRO A 3 5.13 14.43 19.40
CA PRO A 3 4.47 13.26 18.83
C PRO A 3 5.00 13.01 17.41
N LYS A 4 5.36 11.77 17.11
CA LYS A 4 5.92 11.40 15.80
C LYS A 4 4.86 11.03 14.77
N TYR A 5 3.69 10.58 15.24
CA TYR A 5 2.64 10.07 14.38
C TYR A 5 1.27 10.58 14.86
N GLU A 6 0.45 11.08 13.94
CA GLU A 6 -0.97 11.40 14.20
C GLU A 6 -1.82 10.50 13.31
N CYS A 7 -2.70 9.71 13.93
CA CYS A 7 -3.62 8.85 13.19
C CYS A 7 -4.62 9.71 12.42
N GLN A 8 -4.65 9.59 11.10
CA GLN A 8 -5.57 10.35 10.25
C GLN A 8 -7.05 9.98 10.46
N HIS A 9 -7.33 8.78 10.98
CA HIS A 9 -8.70 8.30 11.15
C HIS A 9 -9.37 8.82 12.44
N CYS A 10 -8.62 8.87 13.56
CA CYS A 10 -9.17 9.28 14.86
C CYS A 10 -8.54 10.56 15.43
N GLY A 11 -7.49 11.08 14.80
CA GLY A 11 -6.74 12.26 15.26
C GLY A 11 -5.86 12.00 16.48
N ARG A 12 -5.67 10.73 16.89
CA ARG A 12 -4.83 10.41 18.04
C ARG A 12 -3.36 10.54 17.69
N ARG A 13 -2.65 11.31 18.50
CA ARG A 13 -1.20 11.48 18.43
C ARG A 13 -0.52 10.39 19.23
N SER A 14 0.24 9.54 18.56
CA SER A 14 1.06 8.49 19.14
C SER A 14 2.54 8.82 19.02
N ARG A 15 3.33 8.21 19.89
CA ARG A 15 4.77 8.42 19.93
C ARG A 15 5.56 7.38 19.13
N ASP A 16 4.88 6.30 18.73
CA ASP A 16 5.42 5.15 18.03
C ASP A 16 4.92 5.11 16.59
N ASP A 17 5.79 4.69 15.67
CA ASP A 17 5.48 4.19 14.33
C ASP A 17 4.72 2.87 14.48
N ALA A 18 3.49 2.95 14.95
CA ALA A 18 2.65 1.79 15.12
C ALA A 18 2.00 1.47 13.77
N GLU A 19 2.22 0.25 13.27
CA GLU A 19 1.57 -0.31 12.07
C GLU A 19 0.04 -0.23 12.14
N TYR A 20 -0.50 -0.06 13.35
CA TYR A 20 -1.91 0.20 13.61
C TYR A 20 -2.09 1.17 14.77
N CYS A 21 -3.11 2.02 14.69
CA CYS A 21 -3.48 2.89 15.77
C CYS A 21 -4.01 2.06 16.96
N PRO A 22 -3.37 2.10 18.15
CA PRO A 22 -3.77 1.28 19.29
C PRO A 22 -5.13 1.66 19.90
N ASP A 23 -5.72 2.78 19.47
CA ASP A 23 -6.97 3.29 20.04
C ASP A 23 -8.18 3.02 19.15
N CYS A 24 -8.05 3.16 17.83
CA CYS A 24 -9.14 2.88 16.89
C CYS A 24 -8.93 1.61 16.05
N GLY A 25 -7.73 1.02 16.07
CA GLY A 25 -7.37 -0.14 15.26
C GLY A 25 -7.10 0.16 13.79
N TYR A 26 -7.06 1.43 13.37
CA TYR A 26 -6.77 1.81 11.98
C TYR A 26 -5.32 1.45 11.63
N ALA A 27 -5.14 0.51 10.70
CA ALA A 27 -3.82 0.12 10.23
C ALA A 27 -3.19 1.28 9.45
N ALA A 28 -2.01 1.70 9.88
CA ALA A 28 -1.12 2.60 9.16
C ALA A 28 -0.20 1.79 8.22
N VAL A 29 -0.65 0.61 7.78
CA VAL A 29 0.00 -0.09 6.67
C VAL A 29 -0.25 0.82 5.47
N GLU A 30 0.75 1.60 5.14
CA GLU A 30 0.87 2.20 3.82
C GLU A 30 0.79 1.01 2.88
N GLU A 31 -0.39 0.80 2.29
CA GLU A 31 -0.56 -0.12 1.17
C GLU A 31 0.38 0.45 0.10
N SER A 32 1.62 -0.03 0.05
CA SER A 32 2.64 0.49 -0.84
C SER A 32 2.23 0.11 -2.25
N SER A 33 1.39 0.96 -2.83
CA SER A 33 0.94 0.90 -4.20
C SER A 33 2.20 0.95 -5.07
N PRO A 34 2.45 -0.09 -5.89
CA PRO A 34 3.64 -0.10 -6.71
C PRO A 34 3.58 1.08 -7.69
N THR A 35 4.70 1.78 -7.85
CA THR A 35 4.83 2.86 -8.84
C THR A 35 5.28 2.29 -10.18
N CYS A 36 4.80 2.85 -11.28
CA CYS A 36 5.21 2.42 -12.61
C CYS A 36 6.67 2.76 -12.90
N ASP A 37 7.51 1.79 -13.25
CA ASP A 37 8.93 2.00 -13.61
C ASP A 37 9.15 2.99 -14.78
N LEU A 38 8.14 3.23 -15.61
CA LEU A 38 8.25 4.10 -16.78
C LEU A 38 7.96 5.57 -16.49
N CYS A 39 7.01 5.84 -15.61
CA CYS A 39 6.49 7.19 -15.39
C CYS A 39 6.43 7.59 -13.91
N LEU A 40 6.84 6.69 -13.02
CA LEU A 40 6.83 6.84 -11.56
C LEU A 40 5.48 7.25 -10.98
N THR A 41 4.41 7.01 -11.74
CA THR A 41 3.03 7.26 -11.31
C THR A 41 2.53 6.04 -10.56
N GLU A 42 1.76 6.28 -9.50
CA GLU A 42 1.06 5.26 -8.74
C GLU A 42 0.19 4.40 -9.65
N MET A 43 0.29 3.08 -9.51
CA MET A 43 -0.48 2.14 -10.32
C MET A 43 -1.75 1.70 -9.59
N GLU A 44 -2.83 1.54 -10.35
CA GLU A 44 -4.11 1.10 -9.81
C GLU A 44 -4.22 -0.42 -9.88
N PHE A 45 -4.70 -1.04 -8.80
CA PHE A 45 -4.97 -2.48 -8.78
C PHE A 45 -6.15 -2.82 -9.70
N VAL A 46 -5.97 -3.85 -10.54
CA VAL A 46 -6.99 -4.32 -11.48
C VAL A 46 -7.63 -5.61 -10.96
N GLU A 47 -6.82 -6.64 -10.73
CA GLU A 47 -7.31 -7.97 -10.35
C GLU A 47 -6.17 -8.82 -9.78
N ALA A 48 -6.52 -9.83 -8.98
CA ALA A 48 -5.60 -10.90 -8.62
C ALA A 48 -5.49 -11.88 -9.80
N ALA A 49 -4.26 -12.14 -10.26
CA ALA A 49 -3.99 -12.98 -11.42
C ALA A 49 -3.37 -14.32 -10.97
N GLY A 50 -4.12 -15.44 -11.07
CA GLY A 50 -3.55 -16.76 -10.84
C GLY A 50 -4.58 -17.89 -10.63
N PRO A 51 -4.39 -19.08 -11.20
CA PRO A 51 -5.22 -20.27 -10.90
C PRO A 51 -4.68 -21.13 -9.74
N TRP A 52 -3.44 -20.90 -9.27
CA TRP A 52 -2.79 -21.67 -8.18
C TRP A 52 -1.88 -20.71 -7.41
N SER A 53 -2.20 -20.46 -6.13
CA SER A 53 -1.43 -19.89 -4.99
C SER A 53 -0.11 -19.11 -5.21
N ASP A 54 0.08 -18.48 -6.35
CA ASP A 54 1.08 -17.45 -6.61
C ASP A 54 0.27 -16.16 -6.60
N ASP A 55 0.20 -15.51 -5.44
CA ASP A 55 -0.61 -14.31 -5.21
C ASP A 55 -0.01 -13.12 -5.99
N LEU A 56 -0.15 -13.16 -7.31
CA LEU A 56 0.25 -12.09 -8.21
C LEU A 56 -0.91 -11.11 -8.36
N TYR A 57 -0.63 -9.85 -8.12
CA TYR A 57 -1.58 -8.77 -8.35
C TYR A 57 -1.27 -8.06 -9.66
N LYS A 58 -2.31 -7.88 -10.47
CA LYS A 58 -2.23 -7.14 -11.72
C LYS A 58 -2.56 -5.68 -11.45
N TYR A 59 -1.59 -4.81 -11.68
CA TYR A 59 -1.74 -3.36 -11.61
C TYR A 59 -1.72 -2.74 -13.00
N ARG A 60 -2.43 -1.65 -13.18
CA ARG A 60 -2.42 -0.85 -14.41
C ARG A 60 -2.02 0.58 -14.11
N CYS A 61 -1.03 1.07 -14.84
CA CYS A 61 -0.69 2.48 -14.80
C CYS A 61 -1.68 3.28 -15.65
N GLN A 62 -2.38 4.24 -15.05
CA GLN A 62 -3.31 5.10 -15.77
C GLN A 62 -2.61 6.12 -16.69
N SER A 63 -1.35 6.47 -16.39
CA SER A 63 -0.59 7.45 -17.21
C SER A 63 -0.03 6.86 -18.50
N CYS A 64 0.47 5.62 -18.48
CA CYS A 64 1.09 4.98 -19.64
C CYS A 64 0.26 3.80 -20.22
N ALA A 65 -0.88 3.49 -19.59
CA ALA A 65 -1.82 2.42 -19.96
C ALA A 65 -1.19 1.02 -20.02
N ARG A 66 -0.13 0.78 -19.23
CA ARG A 66 0.59 -0.50 -19.19
C ARG A 66 0.25 -1.29 -17.94
N ASP A 67 0.18 -2.61 -18.11
CA ASP A 67 -0.13 -3.56 -17.05
C ASP A 67 1.16 -4.19 -16.48
N TRP A 68 1.19 -4.38 -15.17
CA TRP A 68 2.29 -4.99 -14.43
C TRP A 68 1.76 -6.08 -13.50
N LEU A 69 2.48 -7.19 -13.41
CA LEU A 69 2.20 -8.26 -12.45
C LEU A 69 3.19 -8.12 -11.29
N VAL A 70 2.68 -7.91 -10.09
CA VAL A 70 3.47 -7.68 -8.88
C VAL A 70 3.18 -8.81 -7.89
N PRO A 71 4.20 -9.57 -7.45
CA PRO A 71 4.01 -10.60 -6.43
C PRO A 71 3.75 -9.98 -5.06
N LEU A 72 2.86 -10.57 -4.27
CA LEU A 72 2.55 -10.09 -2.91
C LEU A 72 3.75 -10.18 -1.95
N ASP A 73 4.68 -11.12 -2.17
CA ASP A 73 5.87 -11.38 -1.35
C ASP A 73 6.92 -10.25 -1.31
N VAL A 74 6.73 -9.13 -2.01
CA VAL A 74 7.62 -7.96 -1.96
C VAL A 74 7.04 -6.76 -1.21
N ALA A 75 5.92 -6.94 -0.51
CA ALA A 75 5.44 -5.99 0.49
C ALA A 75 6.08 -6.30 1.86
N ASP A 76 7.36 -5.95 2.03
CA ASP A 76 8.09 -5.93 3.32
C ASP A 76 8.36 -4.48 3.76
#